data_AF-A0A4Q4X795-F1
#
_entry.id   AF-A0A4Q4X795-F1
#
_cell.length_a   1.000
_cell.length_b   1.000
_cell.length_c   1.000
_cell.angle_alpha   90.00
_cell.angle_beta   90.00
_cell.angle_gamma   90.00
#
_symmetry.space_group_name_H-M   'P 1'
#
loop_
_entity.id
_entity.type
_entity.pdbx_description
1 polymer ?
#
loop_
_entity_poly.entity_id
_entity_poly.type
_entity_poly.pdbx_seq_one_letter_code
_entity_poly.pdbx_strand_id
1 'polypeptide(L)'
;MIRKQARQRRDYLYRKAIILREAEISEKRAKLRASLATGKPLDPSIANDHQLRKDYAYDESRPDRPANEELDLDDEYSQLSGIVDPRVLGFTTRLGERVVKILKHIFPPREPVTSKAKLGNRVVTFKRTGHDSIELSEVGPRMSMKLFEIRSGTLENKDGDVEWHLNQYTRTSRKKDYL
;
A
#
# COMPACT_ATOMS: atom_id res chain seq x y z
N MET A 1 16.92 -20.26 3.92
CA MET A 1 15.66 -19.52 3.73
C MET A 1 15.64 -18.18 4.49
N ILE A 2 15.88 -18.19 5.82
CA ILE A 2 15.87 -16.98 6.69
C ILE A 2 16.83 -15.87 6.21
N ARG A 3 18.06 -16.23 5.80
CA ARG A 3 19.04 -15.26 5.27
C ARG A 3 18.55 -14.50 4.03
N LYS A 4 17.74 -15.14 3.17
CA LYS A 4 17.19 -14.51 1.96
C LYS A 4 16.17 -13.43 2.35
N GLN A 5 15.27 -13.74 3.28
CA GLN A 5 14.27 -12.79 3.79
C GLN A 5 14.92 -11.59 4.48
N ALA A 6 15.92 -11.84 5.34
CA ALA A 6 16.67 -10.77 6.00
C ALA A 6 17.41 -9.86 5.01
N ARG A 7 17.96 -10.43 3.93
CA ARG A 7 18.57 -9.65 2.84
C ARG A 7 17.52 -8.82 2.10
N GLN A 8 16.43 -9.44 1.64
CA GLN A 8 15.35 -8.74 0.92
C GLN A 8 14.77 -7.56 1.73
N ARG A 9 14.62 -7.73 3.05
CA ARG A 9 14.19 -6.64 3.95
C ARG A 9 15.20 -5.50 3.98
N ARG A 10 16.51 -5.79 4.11
CA ARG A 10 17.56 -4.75 4.09
C ARG A 10 17.61 -4.02 2.75
N ASP A 11 17.49 -4.75 1.65
CA ASP A 11 17.46 -4.18 0.31
C ASP A 11 16.24 -3.26 0.13
N TYR A 12 15.06 -3.64 0.65
CA TYR A 12 13.87 -2.80 0.64
C TYR A 12 14.05 -1.51 1.45
N LEU A 13 14.54 -1.61 2.70
CA LEU A 13 14.77 -0.42 3.53
C LEU A 13 15.82 0.52 2.91
N TYR A 14 16.85 -0.04 2.28
CA TYR A 14 17.86 0.73 1.57
C TYR A 14 17.27 1.47 0.36
N ARG A 15 16.44 0.79 -0.45
CA ARG A 15 15.72 1.44 -1.57
C ARG A 15 14.82 2.57 -1.07
N LYS A 16 14.06 2.35 0.01
CA LYS A 16 13.20 3.39 0.63
C LYS A 16 14.01 4.60 1.10
N ALA A 17 15.18 4.38 1.70
CA ALA A 17 16.08 5.44 2.13
C ALA A 17 16.67 6.23 0.94
N ILE A 18 16.98 5.56 -0.17
CA ILE A 18 17.42 6.22 -1.41
C ILE A 18 16.32 7.12 -1.96
N ILE A 19 15.08 6.63 -2.04
CA ILE A 19 13.93 7.43 -2.55
C ILE A 19 13.76 8.70 -1.71
N LEU A 20 13.84 8.61 -0.39
CA LEU A 20 13.77 9.77 0.50
C LEU A 20 14.92 10.76 0.27
N ARG A 21 16.14 10.27 0.03
CA ARG A 21 17.30 11.12 -0.26
C ARG A 21 17.18 11.77 -1.65
N GLU A 22 16.64 11.05 -2.62
CA GLU A 22 16.44 11.51 -3.98
C GLU A 22 15.18 12.39 -4.14
N ALA A 23 14.33 12.48 -3.12
CA ALA A 23 13.10 13.27 -3.13
C ALA A 23 13.33 14.75 -3.48
N GLU A 24 14.33 15.37 -2.84
CA GLU A 24 14.67 16.77 -3.13
C GLU A 24 15.18 16.95 -4.56
N ILE A 25 15.91 15.95 -5.07
CA ILE A 25 16.45 15.95 -6.42
C ILE A 25 15.31 15.75 -7.43
N SER A 26 14.37 14.83 -7.17
CA SER A 26 13.22 14.58 -8.03
C SER A 26 12.29 15.79 -8.12
N GLU A 27 12.08 16.52 -7.02
CA GLU A 27 11.34 17.79 -7.04
C GLU A 27 12.00 18.85 -7.92
N LYS A 28 13.33 19.01 -7.83
CA LYS A 28 14.08 19.93 -8.69
C LYS A 28 13.99 19.53 -10.17
N ARG A 29 14.07 18.22 -10.46
CA ARG A 29 13.93 17.67 -11.82
C ARG A 29 12.52 17.90 -12.38
N ALA A 30 11.48 17.68 -11.59
CA ALA A 30 10.10 17.92 -12.02
C ALA A 30 9.87 19.40 -12.39
N LYS A 31 10.44 20.33 -11.60
CA LYS A 31 10.40 21.78 -11.91
C LYS A 31 11.15 22.11 -13.20
N LEU A 32 12.32 21.50 -13.42
CA LEU A 32 13.09 21.65 -14.66
C LEU A 32 12.30 21.14 -15.87
N ARG A 33 11.70 19.94 -15.79
CA ARG A 33 10.85 19.37 -16.85
C ARG A 33 9.66 20.27 -17.17
N ALA A 34 8.95 20.73 -16.14
CA ALA A 34 7.80 21.62 -16.31
C ALA A 34 8.19 22.97 -16.94
N SER A 35 9.34 23.53 -16.56
CA SER A 35 9.89 24.74 -17.18
C SER A 35 10.24 24.51 -18.65
N LEU A 36 10.89 23.39 -18.99
CA LEU A 36 11.23 23.04 -20.37
C LEU A 36 9.99 22.84 -21.26
N ALA A 37 8.92 22.26 -20.71
CA ALA A 37 7.68 22.07 -21.43
C ALA A 37 6.89 23.37 -21.65
N THR A 38 6.91 24.29 -20.68
CA THR A 38 6.09 25.51 -20.69
C THR A 38 6.84 26.78 -21.10
N GLY A 39 8.17 26.74 -21.12
CA GLY A 39 9.04 27.91 -21.35
C GLY A 39 9.02 28.94 -20.20
N LYS A 40 8.37 28.66 -19.07
CA LYS A 40 8.33 29.56 -17.92
C LYS A 40 9.70 29.65 -17.24
N PRO A 41 10.09 30.84 -16.71
CA PRO A 41 11.36 30.99 -16.01
C PRO A 41 11.40 30.12 -14.75
N LEU A 42 12.58 29.56 -14.46
CA LEU A 42 12.85 28.69 -13.32
C LEU A 42 13.72 29.41 -12.28
N ASP A 43 13.70 28.93 -11.04
CA ASP A 43 14.59 29.41 -9.99
C ASP A 43 16.07 29.31 -10.42
N PRO A 44 16.86 30.39 -10.27
CA PRO A 44 18.27 30.40 -10.67
C PRO A 44 19.14 29.31 -10.00
N SER A 45 18.80 28.89 -8.79
CA SER A 45 19.50 27.81 -8.08
C SER A 45 19.37 26.47 -8.80
N ILE A 46 18.22 26.22 -9.46
CA ILE A 46 17.96 24.99 -10.20
C ILE A 46 18.50 25.12 -11.64
N ALA A 47 18.34 26.29 -12.26
CA ALA A 47 18.76 26.52 -13.65
C ALA A 47 20.29 26.45 -13.83
N ASN A 48 21.05 26.90 -12.83
CA ASN A 48 22.52 26.93 -12.86
C ASN A 48 23.17 25.64 -12.34
N ASP A 49 22.39 24.64 -11.92
CA ASP A 49 22.92 23.36 -11.48
C ASP A 49 23.36 22.51 -12.68
N HIS A 50 24.67 22.46 -12.91
CA HIS A 50 25.27 21.70 -14.01
C HIS A 50 25.14 20.18 -13.84
N GLN A 51 25.20 19.68 -12.60
CA GLN A 51 25.08 18.24 -12.32
C GLN A 51 23.66 17.78 -12.60
N LEU A 52 22.67 18.52 -12.10
CA LEU A 52 21.26 18.25 -12.34
C LEU A 52 20.92 18.17 -13.83
N ARG A 53 21.45 19.10 -14.64
CA ARG A 53 21.21 19.11 -16.10
C ARG A 53 21.85 17.92 -16.81
N LYS A 54 23.05 17.50 -16.38
CA LYS A 54 23.73 16.33 -16.95
C LYS A 54 22.98 15.05 -16.63
N ASP A 55 22.52 14.90 -15.39
CA ASP A 55 21.82 13.69 -14.96
C ASP A 55 20.39 13.64 -15.53
N TYR A 56 19.73 14.80 -15.62
CA TYR A 56 18.38 14.92 -16.20
C TYR A 56 18.30 14.33 -17.61
N ALA A 57 19.33 14.52 -18.44
CA ALA A 57 19.39 13.97 -19.80
C ALA A 57 19.23 12.44 -19.85
N TYR A 58 19.62 11.72 -18.79
CA TYR A 58 19.44 10.26 -18.69
C TYR A 58 18.10 9.88 -18.06
N ASP A 59 17.54 10.74 -17.22
CA ASP A 59 16.36 10.48 -16.40
C ASP A 59 15.04 10.96 -17.01
N GLU A 60 15.04 11.63 -18.18
CA GLU A 60 13.84 12.18 -18.84
C GLU A 60 12.72 11.14 -19.08
N SER A 61 13.11 9.88 -19.27
CA SER A 61 12.18 8.77 -19.53
C SER A 61 11.47 8.24 -18.28
N ARG A 62 11.99 8.55 -17.08
CA ARG A 62 11.38 8.13 -15.83
C ARG A 62 10.10 8.95 -15.61
N PRO A 63 9.00 8.33 -15.12
CA PRO A 63 7.80 9.08 -14.78
C PRO A 63 8.08 10.03 -13.61
N ASP A 64 7.66 11.28 -13.74
CA ASP A 64 7.74 12.31 -12.70
C ASP A 64 6.70 12.02 -11.62
N ARG A 65 7.01 11.09 -10.71
CA ARG A 65 6.23 10.87 -9.50
C ARG A 65 6.85 11.69 -8.36
N PRO A 66 6.07 12.47 -7.61
CA PRO A 66 6.58 13.08 -6.39
C PRO A 66 7.01 11.96 -5.43
N ALA A 67 8.01 12.23 -4.61
CA ALA A 67 8.56 11.23 -3.69
C ALA A 67 7.49 10.63 -2.78
N ASN A 68 6.49 11.41 -2.35
CA ASN A 68 5.37 10.90 -1.56
C ASN A 68 4.59 9.83 -2.33
N GLU A 69 4.27 10.04 -3.61
CA GLU A 69 3.58 9.02 -4.41
C GLU A 69 4.47 7.80 -4.66
N GLU A 70 5.79 7.99 -4.79
CA GLU A 70 6.74 6.88 -4.93
C GLU A 70 6.95 6.08 -3.63
N LEU A 71 6.81 6.72 -2.47
CA LEU A 71 6.85 6.08 -1.16
C LEU A 71 5.52 5.44 -0.76
N ASP A 72 4.40 6.05 -1.15
CA ASP A 72 3.05 5.54 -0.95
C ASP A 72 2.71 4.42 -1.94
N LEU A 73 3.53 4.23 -2.98
CA LEU A 73 3.46 3.09 -3.86
C LEU A 73 3.85 1.81 -3.10
N ASP A 74 2.83 1.02 -2.82
CA ASP A 74 2.85 -0.16 -1.97
C ASP A 74 3.60 -1.36 -2.62
N ASP A 75 4.95 -1.31 -2.61
CA ASP A 75 5.83 -2.34 -3.20
C ASP A 75 5.63 -3.72 -2.54
N GLU A 76 5.32 -3.74 -1.23
CA GLU A 76 5.08 -4.98 -0.47
C GLU A 76 3.97 -5.84 -1.08
N TYR A 77 2.90 -5.21 -1.58
CA TYR A 77 1.76 -5.91 -2.15
C TYR A 77 1.79 -5.92 -3.69
N SER A 78 2.41 -4.92 -4.32
CA SER A 78 2.48 -4.78 -5.78
C SER A 78 2.98 -6.04 -6.51
N GLN A 79 4.01 -6.70 -5.96
CA GLN A 79 4.67 -7.84 -6.62
C GLN A 79 3.78 -9.07 -6.79
N LEU A 80 2.82 -9.29 -5.88
CA LEU A 80 1.96 -10.47 -5.87
C LEU A 80 0.46 -10.15 -6.00
N SER A 81 0.11 -8.86 -5.99
CA SER A 81 -1.25 -8.40 -6.16
C SER A 81 -1.84 -8.92 -7.47
N GLY A 82 -2.97 -9.62 -7.38
CA GLY A 82 -3.67 -10.18 -8.54
C GLY A 82 -3.03 -11.43 -9.16
N ILE A 83 -1.83 -11.83 -8.73
CA ILE A 83 -1.14 -13.03 -9.24
C ILE A 83 -1.39 -14.24 -8.33
N VAL A 84 -1.26 -14.04 -7.02
CA VAL A 84 -1.38 -15.12 -6.02
C VAL A 84 -2.48 -14.78 -5.03
N ASP A 85 -3.40 -15.71 -4.81
CA ASP A 85 -4.42 -15.54 -3.79
C ASP A 85 -3.81 -15.59 -2.38
N PRO A 86 -4.12 -14.61 -1.52
CA PRO A 86 -3.57 -14.55 -0.17
C PRO A 86 -4.11 -15.71 0.68
N ARG A 87 -3.22 -16.34 1.46
CA ARG A 87 -3.59 -17.39 2.42
C ARG A 87 -3.40 -16.89 3.84
N VAL A 88 -4.46 -16.91 4.63
CA VAL A 88 -4.42 -16.56 6.05
C VAL A 88 -3.98 -17.80 6.86
N LEU A 89 -2.80 -17.72 7.47
CA LEU A 89 -2.17 -18.79 8.27
C LEU A 89 -1.57 -18.20 9.56
N GLY A 90 -1.26 -19.03 10.55
CA GLY A 90 -0.51 -18.61 11.76
C GLY A 90 -1.34 -18.33 13.01
N PHE A 91 -2.66 -18.58 12.98
CA PHE A 91 -3.50 -18.50 14.17
C PHE A 91 -3.58 -19.85 14.88
N THR A 92 -3.10 -19.92 16.12
CA THR A 92 -3.06 -21.15 16.92
C THR A 92 -4.07 -21.18 18.07
N THR A 93 -4.59 -20.01 18.48
CA THR A 93 -5.56 -19.93 19.56
C THR A 93 -6.96 -20.29 19.07
N ARG A 94 -7.82 -20.81 19.97
CA ARG A 94 -9.22 -21.12 19.66
C ARG A 94 -9.98 -19.92 19.07
N LEU A 95 -9.71 -18.71 19.56
CA LEU A 95 -10.26 -17.48 18.99
C LEU A 95 -9.69 -17.23 17.59
N GLY A 96 -8.38 -17.40 17.42
CA GLY A 96 -7.71 -17.27 16.13
C GLY A 96 -8.25 -18.21 15.06
N GLU A 97 -8.53 -19.47 15.38
CA GLU A 97 -9.19 -20.42 14.48
C GLU A 97 -10.57 -19.93 14.01
N ARG A 98 -11.36 -19.35 14.93
CA ARG A 98 -12.66 -18.74 14.60
C ARG A 98 -12.49 -17.54 13.69
N VAL A 99 -11.49 -16.68 13.93
CA VAL A 99 -11.17 -15.52 13.08
C VAL A 99 -10.75 -15.99 11.68
N VAL A 100 -9.88 -17.00 11.58
CA VAL A 100 -9.49 -17.61 10.30
C VAL A 100 -10.70 -18.17 9.57
N LYS A 101 -11.62 -18.84 10.28
CA LYS A 101 -12.86 -19.33 9.67
C LYS A 101 -13.68 -18.17 9.12
N ILE A 102 -13.90 -17.11 9.89
CA ILE A 102 -14.63 -15.91 9.44
C ILE A 102 -13.96 -15.31 8.19
N LEU A 103 -12.64 -15.06 8.25
CA LEU A 103 -11.90 -14.46 7.13
C LEU A 103 -11.91 -15.32 5.87
N LYS A 104 -11.84 -16.65 5.98
CA LYS A 104 -11.96 -17.56 4.83
C LYS A 104 -13.33 -17.51 4.16
N HIS A 105 -14.39 -17.20 4.90
CA HIS A 105 -15.74 -17.09 4.34
C HIS A 105 -16.03 -15.68 3.79
N ILE A 106 -15.41 -14.64 4.36
CA ILE A 106 -15.46 -13.28 3.83
C ILE A 106 -14.58 -13.14 2.57
N PHE A 107 -13.41 -13.78 2.58
CA PHE A 107 -12.43 -13.79 1.49
C PHE A 107 -12.14 -15.23 1.05
N PRO A 108 -13.07 -15.88 0.34
CA PRO A 108 -12.83 -17.23 -0.15
C PRO A 108 -11.64 -17.23 -1.14
N PRO A 109 -10.67 -18.14 -0.99
CA PRO A 109 -9.58 -18.29 -1.95
C PRO A 109 -10.17 -18.67 -3.31
N ARG A 110 -9.64 -18.11 -4.41
CA ARG A 110 -10.06 -18.52 -5.75
C ARG A 110 -9.41 -19.87 -6.09
N GLU A 111 -10.13 -20.68 -6.87
CA GLU A 111 -9.47 -21.78 -7.57
C GLU A 111 -8.49 -21.19 -8.59
N PRO A 112 -7.34 -21.85 -8.87
CA PRO A 112 -6.41 -21.40 -9.89
C PRO A 112 -7.18 -21.24 -11.21
N VAL A 113 -7.01 -20.07 -11.84
CA VAL A 113 -7.76 -19.66 -13.04
C VAL A 113 -7.43 -20.60 -14.19
N THR A 114 -8.21 -21.66 -14.35
CA THR A 114 -8.15 -22.60 -15.47
C THR A 114 -8.93 -22.09 -16.69
N SER A 115 -9.82 -21.11 -16.51
CA SER A 115 -10.51 -20.40 -17.60
C SER A 115 -10.84 -18.96 -17.21
N LYS A 116 -10.80 -18.04 -18.18
CA LYS A 116 -11.12 -16.60 -18.01
C LYS A 116 -12.54 -16.31 -17.47
N ALA A 117 -13.40 -17.33 -17.36
CA ALA A 117 -14.81 -17.19 -16.99
C ALA A 117 -15.09 -17.20 -15.48
N LYS A 118 -14.10 -17.53 -14.62
CA LYS A 118 -14.28 -17.58 -13.16
C LYS A 118 -13.89 -16.28 -12.43
N LEU A 119 -14.11 -15.12 -13.04
CA LEU A 119 -14.05 -13.84 -12.32
C LEU A 119 -15.36 -13.64 -11.51
N GLY A 120 -15.55 -14.48 -10.50
CA GLY A 120 -16.68 -14.33 -9.58
C GLY A 120 -16.48 -13.08 -8.70
N ASN A 121 -17.50 -12.22 -8.66
CA ASN A 121 -17.63 -11.17 -7.66
C ASN A 121 -17.74 -11.81 -6.26
N ARG A 122 -17.13 -11.20 -5.25
CA ARG A 122 -17.28 -11.61 -3.84
C ARG A 122 -18.76 -11.41 -3.47
N VAL A 123 -19.56 -12.48 -3.48
CA VAL A 123 -21.03 -12.40 -3.56
C VAL A 123 -21.63 -11.94 -2.22
N VAL A 124 -22.26 -10.75 -2.22
CA VAL A 124 -23.50 -10.51 -1.48
C VAL A 124 -24.59 -11.22 -2.28
N THR A 125 -25.22 -12.25 -1.70
CA THR A 125 -26.23 -13.04 -2.42
C THR A 125 -27.53 -12.24 -2.44
N PHE A 126 -27.86 -11.64 -3.58
CA PHE A 126 -29.14 -10.96 -3.77
C PHE A 126 -30.19 -11.97 -4.20
N LYS A 127 -31.19 -12.21 -3.35
CA LYS A 127 -32.39 -12.97 -3.75
C LYS A 127 -33.40 -11.99 -4.33
N ARG A 128 -33.53 -11.97 -5.66
CA ARG A 128 -34.57 -11.18 -6.32
C ARG A 128 -35.92 -11.84 -6.09
N THR A 129 -36.80 -11.21 -5.30
CA THR A 129 -38.15 -11.71 -5.00
C THR A 129 -39.22 -11.12 -5.94
N GLY A 130 -38.94 -10.02 -6.64
CA GLY A 130 -39.84 -9.42 -7.65
C GLY A 130 -39.12 -8.61 -8.74
N HIS A 131 -39.87 -7.90 -9.58
CA HIS A 131 -39.30 -7.04 -10.66
C HIS A 131 -38.70 -5.73 -10.10
N ASP A 132 -39.26 -5.21 -9.00
CA ASP A 132 -38.82 -3.98 -8.31
C ASP A 132 -38.49 -4.17 -6.81
N SER A 133 -38.51 -5.41 -6.29
CA SER A 133 -38.23 -5.71 -4.89
C SER A 133 -37.03 -6.64 -4.69
N ILE A 134 -36.14 -6.24 -3.80
CA ILE A 134 -34.94 -6.98 -3.37
C ILE A 134 -35.04 -7.19 -1.87
N GLU A 135 -35.05 -8.45 -1.44
CA GLU A 135 -34.94 -8.82 -0.02
C GLU A 135 -33.48 -9.03 0.35
N LEU A 136 -33.03 -8.35 1.41
CA LEU A 136 -31.68 -8.49 1.95
C LEU A 136 -31.70 -9.43 3.15
N SER A 137 -31.01 -10.56 3.05
CA SER A 137 -30.70 -11.42 4.18
C SER A 137 -29.25 -11.17 4.60
N GLU A 138 -29.04 -10.76 5.84
CA GLU A 138 -27.68 -10.64 6.36
C GLU A 138 -27.06 -12.02 6.55
N VAL A 139 -25.89 -12.23 5.94
CA VAL A 139 -25.11 -13.46 6.05
C VAL A 139 -23.70 -13.09 6.48
N GLY A 140 -23.30 -13.52 7.67
CA GLY A 140 -21.97 -13.30 8.22
C GLY A 140 -21.97 -12.48 9.52
N PRO A 141 -20.80 -12.27 10.12
CA PRO A 141 -20.68 -11.54 11.39
C PRO A 141 -20.61 -10.03 11.17
N ARG A 142 -21.25 -9.27 12.07
CA ARG A 142 -20.98 -7.83 12.24
C ARG A 142 -19.71 -7.64 13.05
N MET A 143 -18.81 -6.81 12.56
CA MET A 143 -17.59 -6.44 13.26
C MET A 143 -17.38 -4.93 13.19
N SER A 144 -16.94 -4.36 14.31
CA SER A 144 -16.40 -3.01 14.36
C SER A 144 -14.93 -3.13 14.73
N MET A 145 -14.05 -2.68 13.85
CA MET A 145 -12.61 -2.74 14.04
C MET A 145 -12.07 -1.32 14.12
N LYS A 146 -11.17 -1.07 15.06
CA LYS A 146 -10.44 0.19 15.18
C LYS A 146 -8.97 -0.08 14.96
N LEU A 147 -8.39 0.58 13.97
CA LEU A 147 -6.95 0.54 13.74
C LEU A 147 -6.24 1.20 14.93
N PHE A 148 -5.21 0.54 15.47
CA PHE A 148 -4.46 1.04 16.63
C PHE A 148 -2.96 1.17 16.38
N GLU A 149 -2.39 0.40 15.45
CA GLU A 149 -0.97 0.43 15.13
C GLU A 149 -0.76 -0.12 13.72
N ILE A 150 0.10 0.56 12.95
CA ILE A 150 0.67 0.11 11.69
C ILE A 150 2.19 0.09 11.88
N ARG A 151 2.81 -1.05 11.56
CA ARG A 151 4.25 -1.25 11.74
C ARG A 151 4.85 -1.82 10.47
N SER A 152 5.99 -1.28 10.08
CA SER A 152 6.84 -1.78 9.00
C SER A 152 7.62 -3.02 9.46
N GLY A 153 6.93 -4.16 9.60
CA GLY A 153 7.53 -5.42 10.04
C GLY A 153 6.55 -6.57 10.17
N THR A 154 7.07 -7.76 10.42
CA THR A 154 6.27 -8.95 10.72
C THR A 154 5.87 -8.97 12.20
N LEU A 155 4.84 -9.75 12.55
CA LEU A 155 4.33 -9.88 13.92
C LEU A 155 5.39 -10.26 14.97
N GLU A 156 6.38 -11.07 14.58
CA GLU A 156 7.46 -11.48 15.47
C GLU A 156 8.43 -10.33 15.79
N ASN A 157 8.58 -9.37 14.87
CA ASN A 157 9.49 -8.26 15.02
C ASN A 157 8.84 -7.07 15.75
N LYS A 158 8.85 -7.13 17.09
CA LYS A 158 8.32 -6.08 17.98
C LYS A 158 9.13 -4.78 17.99
N ASP A 159 10.27 -4.74 17.32
CA ASP A 159 11.13 -3.57 17.21
C ASP A 159 11.10 -2.95 15.80
N GLY A 160 10.14 -3.34 14.96
CA GLY A 160 9.94 -2.70 13.65
C GLY A 160 9.48 -1.25 13.78
N ASP A 161 9.83 -0.41 12.79
CA ASP A 161 9.43 0.99 12.77
C ASP A 161 7.92 1.14 12.72
N VAL A 162 7.38 1.98 13.59
CA VAL A 162 5.95 2.26 13.68
C VAL A 162 5.62 3.37 12.69
N GLU A 163 4.80 3.06 11.70
CA GLU A 163 4.33 4.02 10.70
C GLU A 163 3.24 4.92 11.29
N TRP A 164 2.29 4.31 12.00
CA TRP A 164 1.23 5.03 12.68
C TRP A 164 0.77 4.28 13.93
N HIS A 165 0.36 5.01 14.96
CA HIS A 165 -0.28 4.42 16.12
C HIS A 165 -1.34 5.35 16.71
N LEU A 166 -2.33 4.75 17.37
CA LEU A 166 -3.42 5.43 18.02
C LEU A 166 -2.92 6.10 19.31
N ASN A 167 -2.70 7.40 19.22
CA ASN A 167 -2.31 8.24 20.35
C ASN A 167 -3.49 8.50 21.29
N GLN A 168 -3.65 7.71 22.35
CA GLN A 168 -4.80 7.86 23.28
C GLN A 168 -4.61 8.93 24.35
N TYR A 169 -3.39 9.13 24.84
CA TYR A 169 -3.10 9.95 26.02
C TYR A 169 -2.53 11.34 25.68
N THR A 170 -2.85 11.87 24.50
CA THR A 170 -2.48 13.23 24.09
C THR A 170 -3.67 14.18 24.18
N ARG A 171 -3.42 15.46 24.48
CA ARG A 171 -4.45 16.47 24.74
C ARG A 171 -5.45 16.66 23.58
N THR A 172 -5.01 16.47 22.33
CA THR A 172 -5.83 16.65 21.12
C THR A 172 -6.15 15.35 20.40
N SER A 173 -5.80 14.19 20.99
CA SER A 173 -6.07 12.86 20.43
C SER A 173 -7.50 12.68 19.92
N ARG A 174 -8.49 13.04 20.75
CA ARG A 174 -9.92 12.90 20.46
C ARG A 174 -10.46 13.93 19.47
N LYS A 175 -9.67 14.95 19.12
CA LYS A 175 -10.05 16.02 18.19
C LYS A 175 -9.51 15.79 16.78
N LYS A 176 -8.49 14.95 16.65
CA LYS A 176 -7.87 14.63 15.36
C LYS A 176 -8.51 13.37 14.82
N ASP A 177 -9.20 13.51 13.68
CA ASP A 177 -9.56 12.36 12.87
C ASP A 177 -8.49 12.17 11.81
N TYR A 178 -8.05 10.93 11.64
CA TYR A 178 -6.97 10.56 10.72
C TYR A 178 -7.48 9.73 9.54
N LEU A 179 -8.73 9.25 9.60
CA LEU A 179 -9.37 8.37 8.62
C LEU A 179 -10.70 8.95 8.15
#